data_AF-A0A1C6BFR0-F1
#
_entry.id   AF-A0A1C6BFR0-F1
#
_cell.length_a   1.000
_cell.length_b   1.000
_cell.length_c   1.000
_cell.angle_alpha   90.00
_cell.angle_beta   90.00
_cell.angle_gamma   90.00
#
_symmetry.space_group_name_H-M   'P 1'
#
loop_
_entity.id
_entity.type
_entity.pdbx_description
1 polymer ?
#
loop_
_entity_poly.entity_id
_entity_poly.type
_entity_poly.pdbx_seq_one_letter_code
_entity_poly.pdbx_strand_id
1 'polypeptide(L)'
;MQIDKIPKIFISYSWSSDALVLELANRLVFHGVDVVLDKWDLKEGNDKYEFMERCVNDSSITKVLIICDKAYAQKANDRTGGVGDETVIISSEVYGNARQEKFIPIIAERDEEGKEYVPTYIKTRIYIDLSNPEKYEEEYEKLLRNIYEKPQFVKPPLGKKPEWLDEEKTNFFPVKDLIRQIRGGNTSIKRKSCIARFQEAYIEVLKSYYICNVKPEEAYNNFLNTKTVRDIYLEFVETIAETESNYAETLAESFEYLYNKLTCVKTFNPQAYSANKNDLDVYKILLWELFICVIAYLRHIKDYEAINILLTYTYFLENSLFGGEIKQTNYTTFRHHSFVIEEHYKPMSQMKDKYTLVGNIICSQREKFPIYTAEAIAEADLFLYQVCNAYDLPKNERIWYGTCWFPTCYIYVENKGLEWERMKSRRYCKKMEVLFGVNDIEELKGKIEKCVYNSEISYLRGWDAAPTILNYIKVEDIGTLN
;
A
#
# COMPACT_ATOMS: atom_id res chain seq x y z
N MET A 1 6.27 -28.06 -13.64
CA MET A 1 5.03 -28.59 -14.25
C MET A 1 4.40 -29.53 -13.24
N GLN A 2 3.37 -29.08 -12.52
CA GLN A 2 2.57 -29.97 -11.68
C GLN A 2 1.63 -30.73 -12.61
N ILE A 3 1.68 -32.06 -12.57
CA ILE A 3 0.72 -32.91 -13.26
C ILE A 3 -0.61 -32.68 -12.55
N ASP A 4 -1.61 -32.11 -13.22
CA ASP A 4 -2.97 -31.97 -12.68
C ASP A 4 -3.51 -33.36 -12.34
N LYS A 5 -3.42 -33.74 -11.07
CA LYS A 5 -3.92 -35.02 -10.58
C LYS A 5 -5.44 -34.92 -10.50
N ILE A 6 -6.14 -35.73 -11.29
CA ILE A 6 -7.60 -35.83 -11.24
C ILE A 6 -8.01 -36.28 -9.83
N PRO A 7 -8.77 -35.48 -9.07
CA PRO A 7 -9.19 -35.86 -7.74
C PRO A 7 -10.20 -37.00 -7.82
N LYS A 8 -10.01 -38.02 -6.98
CA LYS A 8 -10.91 -39.17 -6.88
C LYS A 8 -11.67 -39.13 -5.58
N ILE A 9 -12.99 -39.17 -5.62
CA ILE A 9 -13.84 -39.04 -4.44
C ILE A 9 -14.75 -40.26 -4.28
N PHE A 10 -15.17 -40.53 -3.05
CA PHE A 10 -16.17 -41.55 -2.74
C PHE A 10 -17.44 -40.89 -2.21
N ILE A 11 -18.62 -41.35 -2.60
CA ILE A 11 -19.90 -40.83 -2.08
C ILE A 11 -20.58 -41.90 -1.23
N SER A 12 -20.78 -41.58 0.05
CA SER A 12 -21.52 -42.39 1.02
C SER A 12 -22.90 -41.76 1.25
N TYR A 13 -23.94 -42.52 0.97
CA TYR A 13 -25.33 -42.04 1.02
C TYR A 13 -26.29 -43.16 1.40
N SER A 14 -27.51 -42.77 1.75
CA SER A 14 -28.66 -43.64 1.98
C SER A 14 -29.51 -43.71 0.70
N TRP A 15 -30.15 -44.84 0.43
CA TRP A 15 -31.00 -45.02 -0.77
C TRP A 15 -32.19 -44.06 -0.85
N SER A 16 -32.53 -43.33 0.23
CA SER A 16 -33.53 -42.26 0.22
C SER A 16 -33.13 -41.03 -0.58
N SER A 17 -31.82 -40.76 -0.73
CA SER A 17 -31.30 -39.59 -1.46
C SER A 17 -30.78 -39.90 -2.86
N ASP A 18 -31.22 -41.03 -3.42
CA ASP A 18 -30.61 -41.64 -4.60
C ASP A 18 -30.63 -40.76 -5.87
N ALA A 19 -31.74 -40.09 -6.16
CA ALA A 19 -31.85 -39.20 -7.31
C ALA A 19 -30.91 -37.98 -7.21
N LEU A 20 -30.82 -37.39 -6.00
CA LEU A 20 -29.97 -36.22 -5.72
C LEU A 20 -28.49 -36.60 -5.80
N VAL A 21 -28.12 -37.78 -5.27
CA VAL A 21 -26.76 -38.30 -5.33
C VAL A 21 -26.32 -38.55 -6.77
N LEU A 22 -27.18 -39.14 -7.60
CA LEU A 22 -26.85 -39.41 -9.00
C LEU A 22 -26.65 -38.11 -9.80
N GLU A 23 -27.48 -37.09 -9.58
CA GLU A 23 -27.31 -35.77 -10.20
C GLU A 23 -25.99 -35.11 -9.77
N LEU A 24 -25.72 -35.10 -8.46
CA LEU A 24 -24.48 -34.55 -7.90
C LEU A 24 -23.24 -35.28 -8.44
N ALA A 25 -23.28 -36.61 -8.50
CA ALA A 25 -22.19 -37.44 -9.02
C ALA A 25 -21.93 -37.16 -10.50
N ASN A 26 -22.96 -37.12 -11.34
CA ASN A 26 -22.84 -36.78 -12.76
C ASN A 26 -22.22 -35.39 -12.95
N ARG A 27 -22.65 -34.42 -12.14
CA ARG A 27 -22.15 -33.05 -12.19
C ARG A 27 -20.67 -32.98 -11.80
N LEU A 28 -20.26 -33.69 -10.75
CA LEU A 28 -18.85 -33.77 -10.33
C LEU A 28 -17.97 -34.44 -11.39
N VAL A 29 -18.44 -35.52 -12.02
CA VAL A 29 -17.75 -36.17 -13.15
C VAL A 29 -17.60 -35.20 -14.33
N PHE A 30 -18.66 -34.48 -14.69
CA PHE A 30 -18.61 -33.46 -15.74
C PHE A 30 -17.55 -32.38 -15.47
N HIS A 31 -17.36 -32.01 -14.20
CA HIS A 31 -16.33 -31.06 -13.77
C HIS A 31 -14.95 -31.68 -13.57
N GLY A 32 -14.71 -32.93 -13.97
CA GLY A 32 -13.39 -33.55 -13.99
C GLY A 32 -12.96 -34.17 -12.67
N VAL A 33 -13.90 -34.61 -11.84
CA VAL A 33 -13.68 -35.38 -10.61
C VAL A 33 -14.00 -36.86 -10.88
N ASP A 34 -13.09 -37.78 -10.55
CA ASP A 34 -13.36 -39.23 -10.62
C ASP A 34 -14.22 -39.63 -9.41
N VAL A 35 -15.44 -40.09 -9.63
CA VAL A 35 -16.41 -40.39 -8.56
C VAL A 35 -16.60 -41.90 -8.44
N VAL A 36 -16.28 -42.44 -7.27
CA VAL A 36 -16.58 -43.81 -6.87
C VAL A 36 -17.99 -43.84 -6.27
N LEU A 37 -18.90 -44.52 -6.96
CA LEU A 37 -20.31 -44.62 -6.58
C LEU A 37 -20.74 -46.08 -6.66
N ASP A 38 -21.51 -46.53 -5.66
CA ASP A 38 -22.00 -47.91 -5.60
C ASP A 38 -22.73 -48.34 -6.89
N LYS A 39 -23.55 -47.46 -7.46
CA LYS A 39 -24.29 -47.69 -8.72
C LYS A 39 -23.41 -47.90 -9.95
N TRP A 40 -22.18 -47.40 -9.95
CA TRP A 40 -21.26 -47.49 -11.09
C TRP A 40 -20.19 -48.58 -10.87
N ASP A 41 -19.76 -48.77 -9.63
CA ASP A 41 -18.60 -49.59 -9.29
C ASP A 41 -18.94 -50.92 -8.59
N LEU A 42 -20.15 -51.08 -8.03
CA LEU A 42 -20.58 -52.32 -7.38
C LEU A 42 -21.26 -53.25 -8.41
N LYS A 43 -20.73 -54.47 -8.58
CA LYS A 43 -21.29 -55.52 -9.44
C LYS A 43 -21.81 -56.69 -8.60
N GLU A 44 -22.71 -57.48 -9.19
CA GLU A 44 -23.23 -58.70 -8.56
C GLU A 44 -22.06 -59.63 -8.17
N GLY A 45 -21.98 -60.00 -6.89
CA GLY A 45 -20.89 -60.81 -6.31
C GLY A 45 -19.80 -60.06 -5.54
N ASN A 46 -19.79 -58.71 -5.55
CA ASN A 46 -18.85 -57.92 -4.76
C ASN A 46 -19.25 -57.90 -3.26
N ASP A 47 -18.25 -57.89 -2.37
CA ASP A 47 -18.46 -57.65 -0.95
C ASP A 47 -18.70 -56.15 -0.67
N LYS A 48 -19.86 -55.83 -0.10
CA LYS A 48 -20.25 -54.45 0.25
C LYS A 48 -19.38 -53.88 1.37
N TYR A 49 -18.90 -54.71 2.30
CA TYR A 49 -17.99 -54.28 3.37
C TYR A 49 -16.65 -53.88 2.81
N GLU A 50 -16.10 -54.71 1.92
CA GLU A 50 -14.84 -54.41 1.22
C GLU A 50 -14.98 -53.11 0.39
N PHE A 51 -16.12 -52.91 -0.27
CA PHE A 51 -16.39 -51.68 -1.02
C PHE A 51 -16.41 -50.43 -0.13
N MET A 52 -17.02 -50.51 1.06
CA MET A 52 -17.00 -49.39 2.02
C MET A 52 -15.58 -49.13 2.54
N GLU A 53 -14.82 -50.18 2.86
CA GLU A 53 -13.45 -50.02 3.35
C GLU A 53 -12.54 -49.34 2.33
N ARG A 54 -12.84 -49.43 1.02
CA ARG A 54 -12.10 -48.67 -0.02
C ARG A 54 -12.06 -47.18 0.28
N CYS A 55 -13.10 -46.58 0.88
CA CYS A 55 -13.11 -45.15 1.18
C CYS A 55 -11.96 -44.74 2.14
N VAL A 56 -11.43 -45.67 2.93
CA VAL A 56 -10.28 -45.47 3.83
C VAL A 56 -9.00 -46.10 3.28
N ASN A 57 -9.08 -47.34 2.79
CA ASN A 57 -7.92 -48.14 2.38
C ASN A 57 -7.34 -47.73 1.01
N ASP A 58 -8.15 -47.14 0.13
CA ASP A 58 -7.68 -46.65 -1.17
C ASP A 58 -7.04 -45.27 -1.03
N SER A 59 -5.71 -45.24 -1.16
CA SER A 59 -4.90 -44.01 -1.12
C SER A 59 -5.12 -43.07 -2.31
N SER A 60 -5.76 -43.54 -3.39
CA SER A 60 -6.12 -42.71 -4.53
C SER A 60 -7.35 -41.83 -4.25
N ILE A 61 -8.22 -42.26 -3.33
CA ILE A 61 -9.40 -41.49 -2.92
C ILE A 61 -8.95 -40.33 -2.03
N THR A 62 -9.12 -39.12 -2.52
CA THR A 62 -8.68 -37.88 -1.86
C THR A 62 -9.73 -37.36 -0.88
N LYS A 63 -11.02 -37.49 -1.19
CA LYS A 63 -12.14 -37.03 -0.35
C LYS A 63 -13.29 -38.04 -0.33
N VAL A 64 -14.09 -38.00 0.73
CA VAL A 64 -15.27 -38.83 0.95
C VAL A 64 -16.44 -37.92 1.29
N LEU A 65 -17.45 -37.86 0.41
CA LEU A 65 -18.67 -37.09 0.64
C LEU A 65 -19.66 -37.94 1.43
N ILE A 66 -20.18 -37.38 2.52
CA ILE A 66 -21.20 -38.02 3.35
C ILE A 66 -22.51 -37.28 3.14
N ILE A 67 -23.45 -37.89 2.42
CA ILE A 67 -24.75 -37.28 2.14
C ILE A 67 -25.65 -37.49 3.35
N CYS A 68 -25.86 -36.39 4.07
CA CYS A 68 -26.59 -36.30 5.32
C CYS A 68 -28.06 -35.98 5.05
N ASP A 69 -28.90 -37.00 5.11
CA ASP A 69 -30.36 -36.92 5.16
C ASP A 69 -30.91 -37.56 6.45
N LYS A 70 -32.21 -37.46 6.68
CA LYS A 70 -32.84 -38.00 7.89
C LYS A 70 -32.57 -39.49 8.08
N ALA A 71 -32.65 -40.27 7.00
CA ALA A 71 -32.47 -41.72 7.04
C ALA A 71 -31.01 -42.12 7.30
N TYR A 72 -30.05 -41.40 6.72
CA TYR A 72 -28.62 -41.60 6.92
C TYR A 72 -28.25 -41.31 8.37
N ALA A 73 -28.71 -40.17 8.91
CA ALA A 73 -28.42 -39.78 10.30
C ALA A 73 -29.00 -40.76 11.32
N GLN A 74 -30.25 -41.22 11.13
CA GLN A 74 -30.89 -42.20 12.01
C GLN A 74 -30.15 -43.54 12.01
N LYS A 75 -29.91 -44.11 10.82
CA LYS A 75 -29.20 -45.39 10.68
C LYS A 75 -27.77 -45.33 11.25
N ALA A 76 -27.08 -44.21 11.04
CA ALA A 76 -25.72 -44.04 11.56
C ALA A 76 -25.67 -43.87 13.09
N ASN A 77 -26.70 -43.27 13.70
CA ASN A 77 -26.78 -43.03 15.14
C ASN A 77 -27.31 -44.23 15.94
N ASP A 78 -28.35 -44.89 15.44
CA ASP A 78 -29.06 -45.93 16.18
C ASP A 78 -28.30 -47.25 16.23
N ARG A 79 -27.24 -47.41 15.40
CA ARG A 79 -26.47 -48.66 15.25
C ARG A 79 -27.36 -49.90 15.06
N THR A 80 -28.60 -49.72 14.61
CA THR A 80 -29.58 -50.76 14.33
C THR A 80 -29.25 -51.38 12.98
N GLY A 81 -28.23 -52.25 12.99
CA GLY A 81 -27.80 -52.97 11.80
C GLY A 81 -26.46 -53.64 12.01
N GLY A 82 -26.44 -54.73 12.77
CA GLY A 82 -25.49 -55.79 12.47
C GLY A 82 -25.79 -56.32 11.07
N VAL A 83 -24.74 -56.49 10.27
CA VAL A 83 -24.63 -57.40 9.12
C VAL A 83 -25.93 -57.69 8.35
N GLY A 84 -26.17 -57.00 7.22
CA GLY A 84 -27.19 -57.47 6.27
C GLY A 84 -27.71 -56.47 5.25
N ASP A 85 -28.41 -55.41 5.68
CA ASP A 85 -29.39 -54.79 4.80
C ASP A 85 -29.07 -53.33 4.40
N GLU A 86 -28.78 -53.20 3.10
CA GLU A 86 -29.10 -52.08 2.21
C GLU A 86 -28.50 -50.68 2.45
N THR A 87 -27.40 -50.48 3.19
CA THR A 87 -26.84 -49.11 3.29
C THR A 87 -25.32 -48.98 3.28
N VAL A 88 -24.82 -48.14 2.36
CA VAL A 88 -23.42 -47.67 2.27
C VAL A 88 -23.20 -46.53 3.27
N ILE A 89 -23.34 -46.82 4.56
CA ILE A 89 -23.22 -45.85 5.67
C ILE A 89 -21.89 -46.05 6.40
N ILE A 90 -21.11 -44.97 6.50
CA ILE A 90 -19.85 -44.96 7.24
C ILE A 90 -20.09 -45.06 8.74
N SER A 91 -19.46 -46.04 9.38
CA SER A 91 -19.51 -46.22 10.84
C SER A 91 -18.55 -45.28 11.57
N SER A 92 -18.80 -45.07 12.86
CA SER A 92 -17.91 -44.28 13.73
C SER A 92 -16.48 -44.82 13.81
N GLU A 93 -16.31 -46.14 13.64
CA GLU A 93 -15.01 -46.83 13.70
C GLU A 93 -14.17 -46.56 12.43
N VAL A 94 -14.80 -46.67 11.25
CA VAL A 94 -14.18 -46.35 9.96
C VAL A 94 -13.80 -44.86 9.90
N TYR A 95 -14.64 -43.98 10.43
CA TYR A 95 -14.34 -42.55 10.56
C TYR A 95 -13.15 -42.28 11.50
N GLY A 96 -13.08 -42.97 12.65
CA GLY A 96 -12.04 -42.79 13.65
C GLY A 96 -10.63 -43.20 13.19
N ASN A 97 -10.55 -44.17 12.27
CA ASN A 97 -9.29 -44.73 11.76
C ASN A 97 -8.71 -43.98 10.55
N ALA A 98 -9.35 -42.89 10.09
CA ALA A 98 -8.96 -42.15 8.90
C ALA A 98 -8.71 -40.66 9.18
N ARG A 99 -7.97 -39.98 8.28
CA ARG A 99 -7.73 -38.53 8.39
C ARG A 99 -9.07 -37.78 8.31
N GLN A 100 -9.40 -37.03 9.34
CA GLN A 100 -10.71 -36.39 9.49
C GLN A 100 -11.05 -35.39 8.37
N GLU A 101 -10.04 -34.74 7.78
CA GLU A 101 -10.16 -33.81 6.65
C GLU A 101 -10.56 -34.49 5.32
N LYS A 102 -10.55 -35.82 5.28
CA LYS A 102 -10.97 -36.62 4.14
C LYS A 102 -12.50 -36.63 4.01
N PHE A 103 -13.24 -36.54 5.12
CA PHE A 103 -14.69 -36.66 5.12
C PHE A 103 -15.36 -35.28 5.09
N ILE A 104 -16.21 -35.06 4.09
CA ILE A 104 -16.95 -33.82 3.88
C ILE A 104 -18.45 -34.11 4.07
N PRO A 105 -19.07 -33.62 5.16
CA PRO A 105 -20.51 -33.72 5.33
C PRO A 105 -21.25 -32.82 4.34
N ILE A 106 -22.23 -33.37 3.63
CA ILE A 106 -23.11 -32.67 2.68
C ILE A 106 -24.53 -32.75 3.20
N ILE A 107 -25.15 -31.62 3.54
CA ILE A 107 -26.55 -31.60 3.99
C ILE A 107 -27.45 -31.69 2.76
N ALA A 108 -28.21 -32.77 2.66
CA ALA A 108 -29.21 -32.97 1.61
C ALA A 108 -30.62 -32.57 2.10
N GLU A 109 -30.88 -32.69 3.41
CA GLU A 109 -32.18 -32.45 4.01
C GLU A 109 -32.04 -31.76 5.38
N ARG A 110 -32.99 -30.87 5.70
CA ARG A 110 -33.15 -30.22 7.02
C ARG A 110 -34.56 -30.49 7.55
N ASP A 111 -34.72 -30.44 8.87
CA ASP A 111 -36.03 -30.59 9.51
C ASP A 111 -36.92 -29.33 9.39
N GLU A 112 -38.17 -29.42 9.84
CA GLU A 112 -39.16 -28.33 9.81
C GLU A 112 -38.74 -27.09 10.65
N GLU A 113 -37.80 -27.26 11.59
CA GLU A 113 -37.22 -26.18 12.40
C GLU A 113 -35.92 -25.61 11.79
N GLY A 114 -35.51 -26.12 10.62
CA GLY A 114 -34.32 -25.68 9.88
C GLY A 114 -33.01 -26.33 10.35
N LYS A 115 -33.06 -27.37 11.18
CA LYS A 115 -31.88 -28.06 11.72
C LYS A 115 -31.42 -29.20 10.83
N GLU A 116 -30.11 -29.32 10.69
CA GLU A 116 -29.46 -30.30 9.82
C GLU A 116 -29.50 -31.74 10.38
N TYR A 117 -29.71 -32.71 9.49
CA TYR A 117 -29.67 -34.15 9.80
C TYR A 117 -28.24 -34.70 9.68
N VAL A 118 -27.42 -34.49 10.71
CA VAL A 118 -26.02 -34.96 10.72
C VAL A 118 -25.79 -36.07 11.76
N PRO A 119 -25.08 -37.17 11.42
CA PRO A 119 -24.66 -38.17 12.40
C PRO A 119 -23.84 -37.57 13.55
N THR A 120 -24.02 -38.12 14.76
CA THR A 120 -23.45 -37.57 16.00
C THR A 120 -21.92 -37.49 15.96
N TYR A 121 -21.26 -38.43 15.26
CA TYR A 121 -19.79 -38.48 15.18
C TYR A 121 -19.16 -37.41 14.28
N ILE A 122 -19.93 -36.75 13.41
CA ILE A 122 -19.46 -35.65 12.52
C ILE A 122 -20.15 -34.31 12.79
N LYS A 123 -21.00 -34.23 13.81
CA LYS A 123 -21.80 -33.04 14.14
C LYS A 123 -20.98 -31.76 14.40
N THR A 124 -19.73 -31.87 14.84
CA THR A 124 -18.86 -30.71 15.12
C THR A 124 -18.05 -30.24 13.90
N ARG A 125 -18.24 -30.85 12.73
CA ARG A 125 -17.48 -30.53 11.51
C ARG A 125 -18.20 -29.49 10.66
N ILE A 126 -17.39 -28.72 9.92
CA ILE A 126 -17.89 -27.82 8.88
C ILE A 126 -18.49 -28.68 7.78
N TYR A 127 -19.73 -28.39 7.42
CA TYR A 127 -20.50 -29.07 6.37
C TYR A 127 -20.72 -28.14 5.16
N ILE A 128 -21.13 -28.72 4.05
CA ILE A 128 -21.62 -28.00 2.86
C ILE A 128 -23.11 -28.25 2.75
N ASP A 129 -23.89 -27.20 2.53
CA ASP A 129 -25.34 -27.29 2.53
C ASP A 129 -25.92 -27.24 1.11
N LEU A 130 -26.34 -28.40 0.59
CA LEU A 130 -26.97 -28.51 -0.72
C LEU A 130 -28.50 -28.67 -0.63
N SER A 131 -29.09 -28.51 0.56
CA SER A 131 -30.54 -28.67 0.77
C SER A 131 -31.34 -27.44 0.32
N ASN A 132 -30.72 -26.26 0.24
CA ASN A 132 -31.38 -25.01 -0.12
C ASN A 132 -31.17 -24.67 -1.61
N PRO A 133 -32.22 -24.64 -2.45
CA PRO A 133 -32.11 -24.30 -3.87
C PRO A 133 -31.51 -22.91 -4.14
N GLU A 134 -31.74 -21.91 -3.28
CA GLU A 134 -31.25 -20.55 -3.49
C GLU A 134 -29.74 -20.43 -3.29
N LYS A 135 -29.15 -21.29 -2.47
CA LYS A 135 -27.71 -21.30 -2.14
C LYS A 135 -26.95 -22.46 -2.79
N TYR A 136 -27.67 -23.33 -3.51
CA TYR A 136 -27.14 -24.56 -4.07
C TYR A 136 -25.87 -24.34 -4.91
N GLU A 137 -25.91 -23.36 -5.82
CA GLU A 137 -24.78 -23.08 -6.71
C GLU A 137 -23.54 -22.55 -5.97
N GLU A 138 -23.74 -21.70 -4.96
CA GLU A 138 -22.65 -21.16 -4.14
C GLU A 138 -21.97 -22.26 -3.31
N GLU A 139 -22.78 -23.12 -2.69
CA GLU A 139 -22.31 -24.23 -1.87
C GLU A 139 -21.69 -25.35 -2.72
N TYR A 140 -22.21 -25.58 -3.93
CA TYR A 140 -21.59 -26.47 -4.91
C TYR A 140 -20.21 -25.97 -5.36
N GLU A 141 -20.04 -24.66 -5.59
CA GLU A 141 -18.72 -24.09 -5.89
C GLU A 141 -17.74 -24.30 -4.74
N LYS A 142 -18.18 -24.12 -3.48
CA LYS A 142 -17.38 -24.39 -2.28
C LYS A 142 -16.94 -25.86 -2.20
N LEU A 143 -17.85 -26.80 -2.54
CA LEU A 143 -17.55 -28.23 -2.62
C LEU A 143 -16.46 -28.52 -3.66
N LEU A 144 -16.62 -27.99 -4.87
CA LEU A 144 -15.67 -28.22 -5.95
C LEU A 144 -14.28 -27.66 -5.59
N ARG A 145 -14.23 -26.46 -5.01
CA ARG A 145 -13.00 -25.85 -4.49
C ARG A 145 -12.33 -26.70 -3.41
N ASN A 146 -13.11 -27.32 -2.52
CA ASN A 146 -12.59 -28.22 -1.49
C ASN A 146 -11.98 -29.49 -2.11
N ILE A 147 -12.66 -30.09 -3.08
CA ILE A 147 -12.19 -31.31 -3.78
C ILE A 147 -10.87 -31.07 -4.52
N TYR A 148 -10.70 -29.89 -5.13
CA TYR A 148 -9.46 -29.49 -5.80
C TYR A 148 -8.39 -28.86 -4.87
N GLU A 149 -8.65 -28.79 -3.56
CA GLU A 149 -7.76 -28.14 -2.57
C GLU A 149 -7.42 -26.67 -2.92
N LYS A 150 -8.37 -25.96 -3.54
CA LYS A 150 -8.24 -24.55 -3.96
C LYS A 150 -9.20 -23.66 -3.14
N PRO A 151 -8.87 -23.34 -1.87
CA PRO A 151 -9.76 -22.57 -1.01
C PRO A 151 -10.06 -21.19 -1.60
N GLN A 152 -11.28 -20.67 -1.38
CA GLN A 152 -11.71 -19.34 -1.83
C GLN A 152 -10.80 -18.22 -1.31
N PHE A 153 -10.23 -18.42 -0.11
CA PHE A 153 -9.23 -17.55 0.48
C PHE A 153 -7.89 -18.29 0.53
N VAL A 154 -7.10 -18.16 -0.54
CA VAL A 154 -5.72 -18.66 -0.56
C VAL A 154 -4.91 -17.74 0.34
N LYS A 155 -4.33 -18.28 1.42
CA LYS A 155 -3.35 -17.55 2.22
C LYS A 155 -2.26 -17.07 1.26
N PRO A 156 -2.02 -15.76 1.12
CA PRO A 156 -1.00 -15.26 0.20
C PRO A 156 0.35 -15.90 0.56
N PRO A 157 1.25 -16.10 -0.43
CA PRO A 157 2.59 -16.59 -0.14
C PRO A 157 3.17 -15.76 0.99
N LEU A 158 3.76 -16.43 1.99
CA LEU A 158 4.38 -15.75 3.11
C LEU A 158 5.37 -14.74 2.53
N GLY A 159 5.09 -13.45 2.69
CA GLY A 159 6.08 -12.41 2.43
C GLY A 159 7.31 -12.73 3.27
N LYS A 160 8.49 -12.27 2.82
CA LYS A 160 9.60 -12.16 3.77
C LYS A 160 9.10 -11.37 4.97
N LYS A 161 9.41 -11.83 6.18
CA LYS A 161 9.23 -11.00 7.38
C LYS A 161 9.77 -9.61 7.02
N PRO A 162 8.93 -8.57 7.04
CA PRO A 162 9.43 -7.23 6.80
C PRO A 162 10.56 -6.95 7.78
N GLU A 163 11.72 -6.50 7.30
CA GLU A 163 12.88 -6.26 8.17
C GLU A 163 12.57 -5.27 9.31
N TRP A 164 11.56 -4.41 9.14
CA TRP A 164 11.06 -3.50 10.17
C TRP A 164 10.36 -4.18 11.36
N LEU A 165 9.95 -5.45 11.27
CA LEU A 165 9.34 -6.19 12.39
C LEU A 165 10.38 -6.69 13.42
N ASP A 166 11.66 -6.70 13.08
CA ASP A 166 12.75 -6.96 14.05
C ASP A 166 13.27 -5.68 14.73
N GLU A 167 12.75 -4.52 14.35
CA GLU A 167 13.13 -3.21 14.89
C GLU A 167 12.01 -2.56 15.71
N GLU A 168 11.53 -3.21 16.76
CA GLU A 168 10.99 -2.48 17.92
C GLU A 168 12.12 -1.79 18.71
N LYS A 169 13.05 -1.10 18.03
CA LYS A 169 14.07 -0.27 18.69
C LYS A 169 13.63 1.20 18.78
N THR A 170 12.89 1.68 17.78
CA THR A 170 12.57 3.11 17.68
C THR A 170 11.21 3.41 18.30
N ASN A 171 11.24 4.01 19.49
CA ASN A 171 10.02 4.43 20.19
C ASN A 171 9.41 5.68 19.54
N PHE A 172 8.37 5.49 18.72
CA PHE A 172 7.61 6.60 18.12
C PHE A 172 6.53 7.20 19.04
N PHE A 173 6.35 6.68 20.26
CA PHE A 173 5.32 7.17 21.18
C PHE A 173 5.43 8.69 21.46
N PRO A 174 6.63 9.27 21.73
CA PRO A 174 6.72 10.70 22.06
C PRO A 174 6.20 11.63 20.96
N VAL A 175 6.56 11.35 19.71
CA VAL A 175 6.12 12.16 18.55
C VAL A 175 4.62 11.99 18.28
N LYS A 176 4.09 10.76 18.39
CA LYS A 176 2.65 10.50 18.22
C LYS A 176 1.81 11.11 19.34
N ASP A 177 2.30 11.08 20.57
CA ASP A 177 1.64 11.68 21.71
C ASP A 177 1.59 13.21 21.60
N LEU A 178 2.68 13.84 21.13
CA LEU A 178 2.70 15.28 20.88
C LEU A 178 1.70 15.70 19.78
N ILE A 179 1.54 14.93 18.70
CA ILE A 179 0.51 15.18 17.69
C ILE A 179 -0.89 15.17 18.34
N ARG A 180 -1.19 14.19 19.20
CA ARG A 180 -2.47 14.12 19.94
C ARG A 180 -2.66 15.32 20.87
N GLN A 181 -1.60 15.75 21.55
CA GLN A 181 -1.64 16.93 22.43
C GLN A 181 -1.87 18.23 21.65
N ILE A 182 -1.31 18.38 20.44
CA ILE A 182 -1.57 19.53 19.57
C ILE A 182 -3.06 19.54 19.20
N ARG A 183 -3.60 18.40 18.76
CA ARG A 183 -5.01 18.26 18.38
C ARG A 183 -5.97 18.54 19.54
N GLY A 184 -5.65 18.05 20.74
CA GLY A 184 -6.44 18.28 21.97
C GLY A 184 -6.12 19.59 22.70
N GLY A 185 -5.25 20.44 22.15
CA GLY A 185 -4.77 21.64 22.81
C GLY A 185 -5.83 22.75 22.88
N ASN A 186 -6.20 23.16 24.09
CA ASN A 186 -7.24 24.18 24.30
C ASN A 186 -6.77 25.64 24.10
N THR A 187 -5.45 25.88 23.99
CA THR A 187 -4.89 27.23 23.81
C THR A 187 -3.75 27.24 22.81
N SER A 188 -3.62 28.32 22.03
CA SER A 188 -2.53 28.45 21.04
C SER A 188 -1.13 28.38 21.69
N ILE A 189 -0.95 28.94 22.90
CA ILE A 189 0.33 28.84 23.63
C ILE A 189 0.72 27.37 23.89
N LYS A 190 -0.23 26.54 24.33
CA LYS A 190 0.04 25.11 24.58
C LYS A 190 0.38 24.38 23.28
N ARG A 191 -0.33 24.68 22.18
CA ARG A 191 -0.07 24.07 20.87
C ARG A 191 1.30 24.45 20.34
N LYS A 192 1.67 25.74 20.35
CA LYS A 192 3.01 26.22 19.96
C LYS A 192 4.12 25.53 20.76
N SER A 193 3.93 25.37 22.07
CA SER A 193 4.89 24.61 22.89
C SER A 193 4.99 23.13 22.49
N CYS A 194 3.86 22.48 22.17
CA CYS A 194 3.86 21.09 21.71
C CYS A 194 4.49 20.95 20.31
N ILE A 195 4.30 21.92 19.42
CA ILE A 195 4.94 21.98 18.09
C ILE A 195 6.47 22.04 18.22
N ALA A 196 7.00 22.94 19.06
CA ALA A 196 8.44 23.02 19.30
C ALA A 196 9.01 21.70 19.88
N ARG A 197 8.31 21.10 20.86
CA ARG A 197 8.69 19.80 21.42
C ARG A 197 8.59 18.67 20.39
N PHE A 198 7.66 18.74 19.45
CA PHE A 198 7.53 17.76 18.38
C PHE A 198 8.77 17.79 17.48
N GLN A 199 9.23 18.98 17.08
CA GLN A 199 10.42 19.13 16.25
C GLN A 199 11.66 18.50 16.91
N GLU A 200 11.87 18.76 18.20
CA GLU A 200 12.97 18.15 18.97
C GLU A 200 12.83 16.63 19.04
N ALA A 201 11.65 16.12 19.43
CA ALA A 201 11.40 14.68 19.52
C ALA A 201 11.54 13.97 18.16
N TYR A 202 11.15 14.64 17.08
CA TYR A 202 11.28 14.12 15.72
C TYR A 202 12.75 13.99 15.31
N ILE A 203 13.60 14.96 15.66
CA ILE A 203 15.05 14.86 15.46
C ILE A 203 15.64 13.70 16.28
N GLU A 204 15.25 13.53 17.54
CA GLU A 204 15.73 12.42 18.36
C GLU A 204 15.39 11.06 17.75
N VAL A 205 14.18 10.90 17.19
CA VAL A 205 13.82 9.70 16.43
C VAL A 205 14.71 9.53 15.21
N LEU A 206 14.96 10.60 14.45
CA LEU A 206 15.79 10.58 13.25
C LEU A 206 17.27 10.28 13.51
N LYS A 207 17.78 10.51 14.72
CA LYS A 207 19.15 10.10 15.08
C LYS A 207 19.37 8.59 14.98
N SER A 208 18.32 7.77 15.15
CA SER A 208 18.41 6.32 14.98
C SER A 208 18.70 5.88 13.54
N TYR A 209 18.49 6.77 12.56
CA TYR A 209 18.74 6.53 11.14
C TYR A 209 20.16 6.95 10.71
N TYR A 210 21.01 7.45 11.63
CA TYR A 210 22.37 7.88 11.30
C TYR A 210 23.29 6.67 11.15
N ILE A 211 23.93 6.54 9.98
CA ILE A 211 24.91 5.49 9.69
C ILE A 211 26.22 6.17 9.27
N CYS A 212 27.27 5.96 10.06
CA CYS A 212 28.61 6.47 9.77
C CYS A 212 29.27 5.62 8.67
N ASN A 213 29.84 6.27 7.65
CA ASN A 213 30.41 5.62 6.46
C ASN A 213 29.43 4.66 5.77
N VAL A 214 28.22 5.15 5.51
CA VAL A 214 27.13 4.33 4.95
C VAL A 214 27.49 3.74 3.59
N LYS A 215 27.22 2.44 3.39
CA LYS A 215 27.39 1.78 2.08
C LYS A 215 26.16 2.00 1.19
N PRO A 216 26.27 1.88 -0.15
CA PRO A 216 25.16 2.15 -1.05
C PRO A 216 23.88 1.34 -0.77
N GLU A 217 24.00 0.05 -0.49
CA GLU A 217 22.84 -0.81 -0.15
C GLU A 217 22.23 -0.45 1.22
N GLU A 218 23.07 -0.15 2.22
CA GLU A 218 22.61 0.32 3.53
C GLU A 218 21.87 1.65 3.40
N ALA A 219 22.37 2.59 2.57
CA ALA A 219 21.72 3.87 2.31
C ALA A 219 20.34 3.69 1.67
N TYR A 220 20.21 2.77 0.71
CA TYR A 220 18.94 2.43 0.09
C TYR A 220 17.95 1.83 1.09
N ASN A 221 18.35 0.83 1.87
CA ASN A 221 17.49 0.22 2.89
C ASN A 221 17.09 1.23 3.98
N ASN A 222 18.02 2.09 4.39
CA ASN A 222 17.77 3.16 5.34
C ASN A 222 16.72 4.16 4.81
N PHE A 223 16.82 4.55 3.53
CA PHE A 223 15.79 5.34 2.85
C PHE A 223 14.41 4.64 2.87
N LEU A 224 14.33 3.35 2.58
CA LEU A 224 13.07 2.60 2.65
C LEU A 224 12.45 2.68 4.06
N ASN A 225 13.29 2.53 5.09
CA ASN A 225 12.87 2.55 6.50
C ASN A 225 12.42 3.94 6.98
N THR A 226 12.71 5.02 6.25
CA THR A 226 12.21 6.36 6.61
C THR A 226 10.71 6.54 6.39
N LYS A 227 10.02 5.61 5.70
CA LYS A 227 8.58 5.76 5.40
C LYS A 227 7.74 6.01 6.66
N THR A 228 8.04 5.30 7.75
CA THR A 228 7.30 5.43 9.01
C THR A 228 7.43 6.82 9.62
N VAL A 229 8.65 7.38 9.67
CA VAL A 229 8.87 8.73 10.20
C VAL A 229 8.31 9.80 9.26
N ARG A 230 8.41 9.58 7.94
CA ARG A 230 7.75 10.39 6.92
C ARG A 230 6.25 10.47 7.19
N ASP A 231 5.58 9.32 7.35
CA ASP A 231 4.13 9.24 7.59
C ASP A 231 3.70 9.96 8.87
N ILE A 232 4.52 9.89 9.94
CA ILE A 232 4.27 10.61 11.19
C ILE A 232 4.38 12.12 11.00
N TYR A 233 5.37 12.60 10.23
CA TYR A 233 5.49 14.03 9.94
C TYR A 233 4.30 14.54 9.13
N LEU A 234 3.76 13.75 8.20
CA LEU A 234 2.54 14.12 7.47
C LEU A 234 1.30 14.24 8.38
N GLU A 235 1.17 13.38 9.39
CA GLU A 235 0.12 13.53 10.42
C GLU A 235 0.29 14.82 11.23
N PHE A 236 1.54 15.21 11.49
CA PHE A 236 1.85 16.47 12.13
C PHE A 236 1.45 17.66 11.25
N VAL A 237 1.78 17.64 9.95
CA VAL A 237 1.38 18.67 8.96
C VAL A 237 -0.14 18.85 8.93
N GLU A 238 -0.87 17.75 8.79
CA GLU A 238 -2.34 17.74 8.81
C GLU A 238 -2.88 18.35 10.11
N THR A 239 -2.31 17.94 11.24
CA THR A 239 -2.77 18.41 12.56
C THR A 239 -2.50 19.90 12.78
N ILE A 240 -1.36 20.44 12.35
CA ILE A 240 -1.12 21.89 12.49
C ILE A 240 -1.96 22.72 11.52
N ALA A 241 -2.23 22.21 10.31
CA ALA A 241 -3.14 22.87 9.36
C ALA A 241 -4.58 22.94 9.90
N GLU A 242 -5.02 21.92 10.65
CA GLU A 242 -6.34 21.92 11.31
C GLU A 242 -6.41 22.81 12.55
N THR A 243 -5.28 23.10 13.21
CA THR A 243 -5.29 23.72 14.54
C THR A 243 -4.73 25.14 14.58
N GLU A 244 -3.77 25.50 13.75
CA GLU A 244 -3.11 26.81 13.78
C GLU A 244 -3.45 27.65 12.54
N SER A 245 -3.76 28.93 12.74
CA SER A 245 -4.09 29.84 11.64
C SER A 245 -2.88 30.24 10.79
N ASN A 246 -1.68 30.28 11.37
CA ASN A 246 -0.42 30.62 10.69
C ASN A 246 0.45 29.38 10.45
N TYR A 247 -0.18 28.24 10.18
CA TYR A 247 0.50 26.96 10.05
C TYR A 247 1.51 26.93 8.90
N ALA A 248 1.31 27.71 7.82
CA ALA A 248 2.24 27.79 6.69
C ALA A 248 3.61 28.38 7.09
N GLU A 249 3.62 29.46 7.88
CA GLU A 249 4.85 30.03 8.46
C GLU A 249 5.51 29.03 9.42
N THR A 250 4.70 28.39 10.27
CA THR A 250 5.18 27.37 11.22
C THR A 250 5.82 26.18 10.49
N LEU A 251 5.28 25.77 9.34
CA LEU A 251 5.86 24.75 8.46
C LEU A 251 7.18 25.23 7.87
N ALA A 252 7.25 26.46 7.38
CA ALA A 252 8.48 27.03 6.82
C ALA A 252 9.61 27.05 7.87
N GLU A 253 9.33 27.57 9.06
CA GLU A 253 10.24 27.55 10.22
C GLU A 253 10.63 26.12 10.60
N SER A 254 9.68 25.18 10.54
CA SER A 254 9.97 23.76 10.80
C SER A 254 10.93 23.17 9.78
N PHE A 255 10.77 23.44 8.49
CA PHE A 255 11.68 22.94 7.45
C PHE A 255 13.07 23.55 7.61
N GLU A 256 13.16 24.85 7.92
CA GLU A 256 14.43 25.52 8.22
C GLU A 256 15.14 24.85 9.41
N TYR A 257 14.42 24.67 10.52
CA TYR A 257 14.96 24.05 11.73
C TYR A 257 15.42 22.59 11.46
N LEU A 258 14.58 21.79 10.80
CA LEU A 258 14.91 20.39 10.49
C LEU A 258 16.11 20.30 9.55
N TYR A 259 16.15 21.10 8.49
CA TYR A 259 17.28 21.11 7.57
C TYR A 259 18.58 21.43 8.33
N ASN A 260 18.61 22.54 9.09
CA ASN A 260 19.80 22.99 9.80
C ASN A 260 20.31 21.97 10.83
N LYS A 261 19.42 21.19 11.43
CA LYS A 261 19.79 20.11 12.35
C LYS A 261 20.25 18.86 11.60
N LEU A 262 19.48 18.40 10.62
CA LEU A 262 19.73 17.10 9.99
C LEU A 262 20.87 17.11 8.97
N THR A 263 21.24 18.28 8.43
CA THR A 263 22.39 18.41 7.52
C THR A 263 23.70 18.75 8.24
N CYS A 264 23.70 18.79 9.58
CA CYS A 264 24.89 19.01 10.40
C CYS A 264 25.31 17.72 11.10
N VAL A 265 26.51 17.22 10.82
CA VAL A 265 27.03 15.97 11.41
C VAL A 265 27.11 16.04 12.94
N LYS A 266 27.32 17.24 13.50
CA LYS A 266 27.42 17.43 14.96
C LYS A 266 26.11 17.15 15.69
N THR A 267 24.98 17.15 15.00
CA THR A 267 23.69 16.72 15.55
C THR A 267 23.72 15.25 15.95
N PHE A 268 24.44 14.41 15.20
CA PHE A 268 24.52 12.97 15.39
C PHE A 268 25.79 12.53 16.11
N ASN A 269 26.91 13.20 15.81
CA ASN A 269 28.20 12.98 16.44
C ASN A 269 28.82 14.33 16.84
N PRO A 270 28.56 14.82 18.07
CA PRO A 270 29.07 16.13 18.52
C PRO A 270 30.60 16.27 18.51
N GLN A 271 31.32 15.15 18.56
CA GLN A 271 32.79 15.09 18.55
C GLN A 271 33.38 14.84 17.16
N ALA A 272 32.56 14.90 16.09
CA ALA A 272 33.03 14.67 14.73
C ALA A 272 33.95 15.82 14.25
N TYR A 273 35.18 15.46 13.91
CA TYR A 273 36.16 16.34 13.24
C TYR A 273 36.27 16.07 11.74
N SER A 274 35.70 14.97 11.27
CA SER A 274 35.55 14.60 9.85
C SER A 274 34.17 14.00 9.64
N ALA A 275 33.64 14.13 8.42
CA ALA A 275 32.32 13.61 8.07
C ALA A 275 32.26 13.30 6.57
N ASN A 276 31.61 12.20 6.20
CA ASN A 276 31.26 11.95 4.82
C ASN A 276 29.89 12.58 4.53
N LYS A 277 29.80 13.39 3.48
CA LYS A 277 28.52 14.01 3.05
C LYS A 277 27.43 12.96 2.76
N ASN A 278 27.84 11.75 2.39
CA ASN A 278 26.95 10.63 2.05
C ASN A 278 26.23 10.07 3.30
N ASP A 279 26.80 10.23 4.50
CA ASP A 279 26.19 9.74 5.74
C ASP A 279 24.91 10.52 6.09
N LEU A 280 24.75 11.72 5.55
CA LEU A 280 23.57 12.58 5.74
C LEU A 280 22.60 12.51 4.55
N ASP A 281 22.87 11.68 3.55
CA ASP A 281 22.08 11.60 2.32
C ASP A 281 20.62 11.21 2.59
N VAL A 282 20.39 10.27 3.52
CA VAL A 282 19.06 9.81 3.94
C VAL A 282 18.17 10.96 4.43
N TYR A 283 18.75 11.93 5.15
CA TYR A 283 17.99 13.07 5.67
C TYR A 283 17.65 14.09 4.60
N LYS A 284 18.53 14.28 3.61
CA LYS A 284 18.25 15.14 2.46
C LYS A 284 17.17 14.56 1.57
N ILE A 285 17.17 13.24 1.36
CA ILE A 285 16.07 12.54 0.67
C ILE A 285 14.77 12.73 1.45
N LEU A 286 14.78 12.54 2.78
CA LEU A 286 13.58 12.71 3.61
C LEU A 286 13.04 14.15 3.55
N LEU A 287 13.89 15.17 3.70
CA LEU A 287 13.48 16.58 3.64
C LEU A 287 12.89 16.93 2.27
N TRP A 288 13.52 16.45 1.20
CA TRP A 288 13.02 16.60 -0.17
C TRP A 288 11.63 15.97 -0.35
N GLU A 289 11.48 14.70 0.06
CA GLU A 289 10.20 13.98 -0.02
C GLU A 289 9.12 14.64 0.83
N LEU A 290 9.46 15.07 2.06
CA LEU A 290 8.53 15.77 2.95
C LEU A 290 8.05 17.07 2.33
N PHE A 291 8.95 17.85 1.70
CA PHE A 291 8.56 19.11 1.06
C PHE A 291 7.58 18.86 -0.10
N ILE A 292 7.85 17.85 -0.94
CA ILE A 292 6.91 17.44 -2.01
C ILE A 292 5.57 17.01 -1.42
N CYS A 293 5.57 16.19 -0.37
CA CYS A 293 4.34 15.70 0.24
C CYS A 293 3.52 16.83 0.88
N VAL A 294 4.18 17.81 1.53
CA VAL A 294 3.50 19.00 2.05
C VAL A 294 2.83 19.77 0.92
N ILE A 295 3.50 19.96 -0.20
CA ILE A 295 2.91 20.62 -1.38
C ILE A 295 1.75 19.81 -1.95
N ALA A 296 1.85 18.48 -2.00
CA ALA A 296 0.76 17.60 -2.40
C ALA A 296 -0.47 17.77 -1.47
N TYR A 297 -0.25 17.84 -0.15
CA TYR A 297 -1.31 18.09 0.83
C TYR A 297 -1.95 19.48 0.63
N LEU A 298 -1.15 20.54 0.48
CA LEU A 298 -1.68 21.90 0.29
C LEU A 298 -2.45 22.04 -1.04
N ARG A 299 -1.99 21.40 -2.11
CA ARG A 299 -2.73 21.30 -3.38
C ARG A 299 -4.05 20.55 -3.19
N HIS A 300 -4.06 19.48 -2.40
CA HIS A 300 -5.26 18.70 -2.08
C HIS A 300 -6.33 19.54 -1.35
N ILE A 301 -5.93 20.29 -0.31
CA ILE A 301 -6.84 21.19 0.42
C ILE A 301 -7.09 22.53 -0.30
N LYS A 302 -6.36 22.80 -1.40
CA LYS A 302 -6.44 24.01 -2.24
C LYS A 302 -6.09 25.30 -1.49
N ASP A 303 -5.13 25.21 -0.55
CA ASP A 303 -4.62 26.36 0.16
C ASP A 303 -3.44 26.99 -0.59
N TYR A 304 -3.78 27.81 -1.59
CA TYR A 304 -2.81 28.49 -2.45
C TYR A 304 -2.02 29.57 -1.71
N GLU A 305 -2.57 30.12 -0.63
CA GLU A 305 -1.89 31.11 0.21
C GLU A 305 -0.77 30.43 1.01
N ALA A 306 -1.05 29.28 1.63
CA ALA A 306 -0.03 28.50 2.32
C ALA A 306 1.10 28.03 1.38
N ILE A 307 0.76 27.64 0.13
CA ILE A 307 1.77 27.31 -0.89
C ILE A 307 2.61 28.55 -1.20
N ASN A 308 1.99 29.71 -1.45
CA ASN A 308 2.72 30.94 -1.72
C ASN A 308 3.70 31.27 -0.59
N ILE A 309 3.25 31.19 0.68
CA ILE A 309 4.08 31.43 1.86
C ILE A 309 5.30 30.51 1.86
N LEU A 310 5.13 29.19 1.69
CA LEU A 310 6.25 28.25 1.69
C LEU A 310 7.25 28.48 0.55
N LEU A 311 6.76 28.80 -0.66
CA LEU A 311 7.63 28.96 -1.83
C LEU A 311 8.33 30.32 -1.87
N THR A 312 7.76 31.35 -1.24
CA THR A 312 8.35 32.70 -1.17
C THR A 312 9.11 32.95 0.14
N TYR A 313 9.01 32.03 1.11
CA TYR A 313 9.74 32.11 2.36
C TYR A 313 11.26 32.20 2.12
N THR A 314 11.89 33.16 2.80
CA THR A 314 13.34 33.32 2.76
C THR A 314 13.97 32.42 3.80
N TYR A 315 14.45 31.26 3.37
CA TYR A 315 15.07 30.27 4.24
C TYR A 315 16.51 30.66 4.59
N PHE A 316 16.91 30.41 5.83
CA PHE A 316 18.26 30.57 6.33
C PHE A 316 18.85 29.19 6.63
N LEU A 317 19.54 28.62 5.64
CA LEU A 317 20.00 27.23 5.68
C LEU A 317 21.51 27.11 5.92
N GLU A 318 21.88 26.13 6.74
CA GLU A 318 23.24 25.75 7.06
C GLU A 318 23.95 25.22 5.81
N ASN A 319 25.11 25.78 5.52
CA ASN A 319 25.86 25.45 4.32
C ASN A 319 27.04 24.50 4.58
N SER A 320 27.36 24.26 5.86
CA SER A 320 28.50 23.46 6.30
C SER A 320 28.03 22.15 6.93
N LEU A 321 28.72 21.05 6.62
CA LEU A 321 28.48 19.76 7.29
C LEU A 321 28.75 19.82 8.79
N PHE A 322 29.55 20.78 9.27
CA PHE A 322 29.95 20.90 10.67
C PHE A 322 29.24 22.04 11.42
N GLY A 323 28.25 22.66 10.77
CA GLY A 323 27.57 23.84 11.27
C GLY A 323 28.36 25.14 11.10
N GLY A 324 27.70 26.26 11.37
CA GLY A 324 28.28 27.58 11.60
C GLY A 324 27.98 28.64 10.55
N GLU A 325 27.85 28.28 9.27
CA GLU A 325 27.61 29.26 8.20
C GLU A 325 26.20 29.10 7.64
N ILE A 326 25.29 29.89 8.18
CA ILE A 326 23.90 29.98 7.73
C ILE A 326 23.81 31.08 6.66
N LYS A 327 23.24 30.74 5.50
CA LYS A 327 23.05 31.68 4.39
C LYS A 327 21.59 31.76 3.98
N GLN A 328 21.20 32.94 3.50
CA GLN A 328 19.92 33.16 2.84
C GLN A 328 19.82 32.29 1.58
N THR A 329 18.68 31.64 1.42
CA THR A 329 18.36 30.80 0.27
C THR A 329 16.83 30.71 0.07
N ASN A 330 16.38 29.75 -0.74
CA ASN A 330 14.97 29.51 -1.06
C ASN A 330 14.65 28.00 -1.06
N TYR A 331 13.38 27.66 -1.30
CA TYR A 331 12.90 26.28 -1.23
C TYR A 331 13.60 25.31 -2.18
N THR A 332 14.20 25.79 -3.28
CA THR A 332 14.91 24.90 -4.23
C THR A 332 16.10 24.18 -3.60
N THR A 333 16.62 24.67 -2.47
CA THR A 333 17.66 23.99 -1.70
C THR A 333 17.19 22.67 -1.08
N PHE A 334 15.88 22.48 -0.88
CA PHE A 334 15.34 21.18 -0.44
C PHE A 334 15.36 20.13 -1.56
N ARG A 335 15.52 20.51 -2.83
CA ARG A 335 15.67 19.55 -3.92
C ARG A 335 16.96 18.77 -3.72
N HIS A 336 16.85 17.45 -3.66
CA HIS A 336 18.00 16.58 -3.48
C HIS A 336 18.07 15.47 -4.53
N HIS A 337 19.28 15.19 -5.00
CA HIS A 337 19.58 14.02 -5.83
C HIS A 337 20.59 13.14 -5.09
N SER A 338 20.17 11.93 -4.74
CA SER A 338 21.01 10.97 -4.02
C SER A 338 22.01 10.32 -4.97
N PHE A 339 23.25 10.81 -4.97
CA PHE A 339 24.36 10.16 -5.67
C PHE A 339 24.60 8.73 -5.15
N VAL A 340 24.40 8.51 -3.85
CA VAL A 340 24.63 7.20 -3.22
C VAL A 340 23.66 6.15 -3.76
N ILE A 341 22.38 6.49 -3.87
CA ILE A 341 21.37 5.55 -4.36
C ILE A 341 21.38 5.49 -5.89
N GLU A 342 21.39 6.62 -6.58
CA GLU A 342 21.22 6.68 -8.04
C GLU A 342 22.47 6.23 -8.81
N GLU A 343 23.67 6.60 -8.36
CA GLU A 343 24.90 6.34 -9.12
C GLU A 343 25.74 5.18 -8.56
N HIS A 344 25.53 4.78 -7.30
CA HIS A 344 26.29 3.68 -6.70
C HIS A 344 25.45 2.43 -6.44
N TYR A 345 24.25 2.55 -5.86
CA TYR A 345 23.43 1.37 -5.58
C TYR A 345 22.64 0.88 -6.81
N LYS A 346 21.89 1.78 -7.46
CA LYS A 346 20.99 1.45 -8.57
C LYS A 346 21.67 0.65 -9.70
N PRO A 347 22.88 0.99 -10.19
CA PRO A 347 23.53 0.23 -11.26
C PRO A 347 23.81 -1.24 -10.91
N MET A 348 23.96 -1.55 -9.61
CA MET A 348 24.19 -2.90 -9.08
C MET A 348 22.89 -3.65 -8.76
N SER A 349 21.74 -2.97 -8.79
CA SER A 349 20.44 -3.51 -8.41
C SER A 349 19.69 -4.15 -9.59
N GLN A 350 18.61 -4.89 -9.28
CA GLN A 350 17.68 -5.39 -10.29
C GLN A 350 16.85 -4.26 -10.96
N MET A 351 16.93 -3.02 -10.45
CA MET A 351 16.21 -1.85 -10.94
C MET A 351 17.12 -0.87 -11.73
N LYS A 352 18.29 -1.33 -12.19
CA LYS A 352 19.28 -0.51 -12.91
C LYS A 352 18.73 0.24 -14.13
N ASP A 353 17.71 -0.32 -14.78
CA ASP A 353 17.13 0.21 -16.02
C ASP A 353 16.05 1.28 -15.78
N LYS A 354 15.72 1.60 -14.52
CA LYS A 354 14.81 2.71 -14.19
C LYS A 354 15.49 4.06 -14.48
N TYR A 355 14.73 5.09 -14.84
CA TYR A 355 15.29 6.45 -14.99
C TYR A 355 15.84 7.00 -13.67
N THR A 356 15.06 6.84 -12.60
CA THR A 356 15.44 7.16 -11.22
C THR A 356 14.96 6.03 -10.31
N LEU A 357 15.82 5.56 -9.41
CA LEU A 357 15.43 4.58 -8.40
C LEU A 357 14.65 5.25 -7.27
N VAL A 358 15.09 6.40 -6.77
CA VAL A 358 14.43 7.11 -5.68
C VAL A 358 13.02 7.55 -6.11
N GLY A 359 12.88 8.18 -7.29
CA GLY A 359 11.59 8.57 -7.83
C GLY A 359 10.67 7.37 -8.09
N ASN A 360 11.20 6.24 -8.60
CA ASN A 360 10.41 5.02 -8.76
C ASN A 360 9.84 4.54 -7.41
N ILE A 361 10.65 4.49 -6.36
CA ILE A 361 10.20 4.04 -5.04
C ILE A 361 9.15 4.99 -4.45
N ILE A 362 9.38 6.31 -4.54
CA ILE A 362 8.41 7.32 -4.09
C ILE A 362 7.05 7.12 -4.76
N CYS A 363 7.03 6.96 -6.08
CA CYS A 363 5.80 6.82 -6.87
C CYS A 363 5.26 5.38 -6.98
N SER A 364 5.83 4.38 -6.30
CA SER A 364 5.29 2.99 -6.37
C SER A 364 5.17 2.28 -5.04
N GLN A 365 5.81 2.77 -3.97
CA GLN A 365 5.88 2.07 -2.68
C GLN A 365 5.68 2.99 -1.48
N ARG A 366 5.64 4.32 -1.69
CA ARG A 366 5.55 5.31 -0.61
C ARG A 366 4.22 6.04 -0.57
N GLU A 367 3.17 5.44 -1.11
CA GLU A 367 1.82 5.99 -1.02
C GLU A 367 1.30 6.02 0.42
N LYS A 368 0.41 6.99 0.69
CA LYS A 368 -0.37 7.10 1.91
C LYS A 368 -1.76 7.64 1.54
N PHE A 369 -2.69 6.74 1.28
CA PHE A 369 -4.05 7.09 0.88
C PHE A 369 -4.82 7.80 2.00
N PRO A 370 -5.78 8.69 1.65
CA PRO A 370 -6.21 9.01 0.28
C PRO A 370 -5.45 10.17 -0.38
N ILE A 371 -4.62 10.91 0.36
CA ILE A 371 -4.04 12.18 -0.11
C ILE A 371 -2.78 11.96 -0.94
N TYR A 372 -1.88 11.12 -0.46
CA TYR A 372 -0.53 10.97 -1.02
C TYR A 372 -0.48 9.77 -1.96
N THR A 373 -1.21 9.86 -3.09
CA THR A 373 -1.13 8.89 -4.18
C THR A 373 0.16 9.07 -4.98
N ALA A 374 0.57 8.05 -5.73
CA ALA A 374 1.71 8.16 -6.66
C ALA A 374 1.59 9.38 -7.59
N GLU A 375 0.39 9.60 -8.14
CA GLU A 375 0.06 10.72 -9.02
C GLU A 375 0.19 12.06 -8.28
N ALA A 376 -0.42 12.22 -7.10
CA ALA A 376 -0.40 13.47 -6.35
C ALA A 376 1.03 13.89 -5.96
N ILE A 377 1.87 12.93 -5.58
CA ILE A 377 3.28 13.16 -5.26
C ILE A 377 4.06 13.56 -6.52
N ALA A 378 3.88 12.83 -7.63
CA ALA A 378 4.56 13.13 -8.89
C ALA A 378 4.18 14.51 -9.44
N GLU A 379 2.89 14.86 -9.38
CA GLU A 379 2.40 16.17 -9.78
C GLU A 379 2.93 17.29 -8.89
N ALA A 380 3.03 17.08 -7.56
CA ALA A 380 3.56 18.09 -6.65
C ALA A 380 5.04 18.36 -6.91
N ASP A 381 5.84 17.33 -7.20
CA ASP A 381 7.24 17.48 -7.58
C ASP A 381 7.40 18.23 -8.90
N LEU A 382 6.56 17.91 -9.90
CA LEU A 382 6.51 18.65 -11.17
C LEU A 382 6.04 20.09 -10.99
N PHE A 383 5.02 20.32 -10.16
CA PHE A 383 4.48 21.64 -9.86
C PHE A 383 5.55 22.57 -9.30
N LEU A 384 6.38 22.08 -8.36
CA LEU A 384 7.49 22.84 -7.78
C LEU A 384 8.48 23.32 -8.86
N TYR A 385 8.80 22.48 -9.84
CA TYR A 385 9.57 22.92 -11.00
C TYR A 385 8.85 23.99 -11.82
N GLN A 386 7.57 23.75 -12.13
CA GLN A 386 6.78 24.58 -13.03
C GLN A 386 6.63 26.03 -12.53
N VAL A 387 6.47 26.23 -11.23
CA VAL A 387 6.26 27.56 -10.63
C VAL A 387 7.56 28.27 -10.26
N CYS A 388 8.71 27.58 -10.29
CA CYS A 388 9.98 28.09 -9.78
C CYS A 388 10.38 29.45 -10.35
N ASN A 389 10.26 29.61 -11.68
CA ASN A 389 10.67 30.86 -12.36
C ASN A 389 9.65 31.99 -12.24
N ALA A 390 8.43 31.71 -11.76
CA ALA A 390 7.44 32.76 -11.50
C ALA A 390 7.84 33.60 -10.28
N TYR A 391 8.51 32.99 -9.30
CA TYR A 391 8.93 33.68 -8.08
C TYR A 391 10.27 34.38 -8.25
N ASP A 392 10.40 35.60 -7.71
CA ASP A 392 11.65 36.36 -7.73
C ASP A 392 12.54 35.91 -6.56
N LEU A 393 12.97 34.65 -6.60
CA LEU A 393 13.71 33.99 -5.53
C LEU A 393 15.15 34.54 -5.40
N PRO A 394 15.70 34.62 -4.17
CA PRO A 394 17.10 34.99 -3.97
C PRO A 394 18.01 34.00 -4.71
N LYS A 395 19.01 34.54 -5.43
CA LYS A 395 19.98 33.73 -6.20
C LYS A 395 20.78 32.85 -5.24
N ASN A 396 20.83 31.56 -5.54
CA ASN A 396 21.61 30.60 -4.75
C ASN A 396 23.07 30.65 -5.20
N GLU A 397 23.97 31.21 -4.38
CA GLU A 397 25.40 31.39 -4.72
C GLU A 397 26.14 30.08 -5.06
N ARG A 398 25.60 28.91 -4.70
CA ARG A 398 26.26 27.60 -4.82
C ARG A 398 25.88 26.75 -6.04
N ILE A 399 24.83 27.09 -6.79
CA ILE A 399 24.40 26.27 -7.93
C ILE A 399 25.00 26.87 -9.20
N TRP A 400 26.00 26.21 -9.77
CA TRP A 400 26.65 26.58 -11.03
C TRP A 400 25.67 26.66 -12.22
N TYR A 401 24.50 26.03 -12.09
CA TYR A 401 23.38 26.04 -13.04
C TYR A 401 22.19 26.93 -12.63
N GLY A 402 22.34 27.78 -11.62
CA GLY A 402 21.28 28.65 -11.11
C GLY A 402 20.22 27.94 -10.27
N THR A 403 19.28 28.72 -9.72
CA THR A 403 18.11 28.27 -8.96
C THR A 403 17.25 27.37 -9.84
N CYS A 404 17.24 26.05 -9.60
CA CYS A 404 16.36 25.15 -10.35
C CYS A 404 15.94 23.92 -9.52
N TRP A 405 14.63 23.63 -9.53
CA TRP A 405 14.06 22.39 -9.01
C TRP A 405 13.95 21.38 -10.15
N PHE A 406 14.82 20.38 -10.21
CA PHE A 406 14.63 19.29 -11.17
C PHE A 406 13.57 18.31 -10.63
N PRO A 407 12.44 18.09 -11.33
CA PRO A 407 11.31 17.32 -10.84
C PRO A 407 11.52 15.82 -11.04
N THR A 408 12.22 15.13 -10.14
CA THR A 408 12.57 13.70 -10.25
C THR A 408 11.40 12.77 -10.65
N CYS A 409 10.17 13.10 -10.25
CA CYS A 409 9.00 12.26 -10.46
C CYS A 409 8.21 12.60 -11.75
N TYR A 410 8.67 13.55 -12.59
CA TYR A 410 7.88 14.06 -13.72
C TYR A 410 7.44 13.00 -14.73
N ILE A 411 8.22 11.92 -14.87
CA ILE A 411 7.92 10.80 -15.79
C ILE A 411 6.76 9.92 -15.31
N TYR A 412 6.33 10.06 -14.05
CA TYR A 412 5.21 9.33 -13.44
C TYR A 412 3.92 10.16 -13.42
N VAL A 413 3.92 11.37 -13.99
CA VAL A 413 2.72 12.21 -14.09
C VAL A 413 1.84 11.75 -15.25
N GLU A 414 0.63 11.29 -14.93
CA GLU A 414 -0.35 10.84 -15.90
C GLU A 414 -1.23 11.99 -16.43
N ASN A 415 -1.67 12.89 -15.56
CA ASN A 415 -2.60 13.97 -15.90
C ASN A 415 -1.89 15.29 -16.24
N LYS A 416 -1.44 15.39 -17.49
CA LYS A 416 -0.61 16.50 -17.97
C LYS A 416 -1.45 17.75 -18.29
N GLY A 417 -1.72 18.59 -17.30
CA GLY A 417 -1.95 20.03 -17.54
C GLY A 417 -3.35 20.60 -17.28
N LEU A 418 -4.32 19.82 -16.81
CA LEU A 418 -5.69 20.31 -16.57
C LEU A 418 -5.73 21.51 -15.61
N GLU A 419 -4.82 21.56 -14.63
CA GLU A 419 -4.69 22.69 -13.71
C GLU A 419 -4.36 24.00 -14.44
N TRP A 420 -3.34 23.96 -15.32
CA TRP A 420 -2.87 25.13 -16.05
C TRP A 420 -3.83 25.56 -17.15
N GLU A 421 -4.50 24.63 -17.83
CA GLU A 421 -5.53 24.94 -18.81
C GLU A 421 -6.72 25.70 -18.20
N ARG A 422 -7.05 25.44 -16.93
CA ARG A 422 -8.12 26.15 -16.21
C ARG A 422 -7.83 27.64 -16.02
N MET A 423 -6.58 28.09 -16.16
CA MET A 423 -6.24 29.51 -16.13
C MET A 423 -6.84 30.32 -17.29
N LYS A 424 -7.49 29.67 -18.25
CA LYS A 424 -8.38 30.37 -19.19
C LYS A 424 -9.56 31.06 -18.48
N SER A 425 -10.07 30.49 -17.38
CA SER A 425 -11.19 31.07 -16.61
C SER A 425 -10.70 32.14 -15.63
N ARG A 426 -11.31 33.32 -15.68
CA ARG A 426 -11.07 34.43 -14.74
C ARG A 426 -11.33 34.03 -13.29
N ARG A 427 -12.37 33.22 -13.05
CA ARG A 427 -12.66 32.69 -11.72
C ARG A 427 -11.51 31.82 -11.18
N TYR A 428 -10.87 31.04 -12.06
CA TYR A 428 -9.72 30.24 -11.67
C TYR A 428 -8.46 31.09 -11.51
N CYS A 429 -8.27 32.12 -12.35
CA CYS A 429 -7.18 33.09 -12.19
C CYS A 429 -7.15 33.71 -10.80
N LYS A 430 -8.31 33.97 -10.15
CA LYS A 430 -8.34 34.46 -8.75
C LYS A 430 -7.61 33.57 -7.75
N LYS A 431 -7.56 32.26 -7.98
CA LYS A 431 -6.80 31.33 -7.14
C LYS A 431 -5.31 31.37 -7.44
N MET A 432 -4.96 31.51 -8.72
CA MET A 432 -3.57 31.63 -9.17
C MET A 432 -2.97 32.98 -8.78
N GLU A 433 -3.76 34.05 -8.75
CA GLU A 433 -3.37 35.35 -8.21
C GLU A 433 -2.86 35.21 -6.77
N VAL A 434 -3.58 34.46 -5.93
CA VAL A 434 -3.14 34.12 -4.55
C VAL A 434 -1.86 33.28 -4.57
N LEU A 435 -1.80 32.23 -5.40
CA LEU A 435 -0.62 31.35 -5.50
C LEU A 435 0.66 32.13 -5.87
N PHE A 436 0.56 33.07 -6.79
CA PHE A 436 1.71 33.84 -7.30
C PHE A 436 1.92 35.18 -6.59
N GLY A 437 1.05 35.54 -5.64
CA GLY A 437 1.15 36.79 -4.88
C GLY A 437 0.97 38.04 -5.75
N VAL A 438 0.02 37.99 -6.69
CA VAL A 438 -0.29 39.08 -7.63
C VAL A 438 -1.75 39.52 -7.50
N ASN A 439 -2.06 40.74 -7.93
CA ASN A 439 -3.37 41.37 -7.68
C ASN A 439 -4.29 41.33 -8.90
N ASP A 440 -3.74 41.11 -10.09
CA ASP A 440 -4.50 41.08 -11.33
C ASP A 440 -3.92 40.10 -12.37
N ILE A 441 -4.68 39.94 -13.46
CA ILE A 441 -4.39 39.00 -14.54
C ILE A 441 -3.14 39.41 -15.33
N GLU A 442 -2.83 40.70 -15.45
CA GLU A 442 -1.67 41.16 -16.22
C GLU A 442 -0.38 40.91 -15.43
N GLU A 443 -0.38 41.14 -14.12
CA GLU A 443 0.70 40.71 -13.23
C GLU A 443 0.88 39.17 -13.25
N LEU A 444 -0.23 38.42 -13.24
CA LEU A 444 -0.20 36.96 -13.36
C LEU A 444 0.45 36.52 -14.68
N LYS A 445 0.05 37.10 -15.82
CA LYS A 445 0.67 36.85 -17.12
C LYS A 445 2.18 37.09 -17.09
N GLY A 446 2.62 38.21 -16.51
CA GLY A 446 4.03 38.54 -16.38
C GLY A 446 4.83 37.56 -15.52
N LYS A 447 4.20 36.90 -14.55
CA LYS A 447 4.81 35.82 -13.75
C LYS A 447 4.91 34.52 -14.55
N ILE A 448 3.83 34.14 -15.25
CA ILE A 448 3.77 32.90 -16.04
C ILE A 448 4.69 32.94 -17.26
N GLU A 449 4.87 34.11 -17.88
CA GLU A 449 5.77 34.29 -19.02
C GLU A 449 7.23 33.88 -18.72
N LYS A 450 7.66 33.98 -17.45
CA LYS A 450 8.99 33.54 -17.00
C LYS A 450 9.15 32.01 -16.96
N CYS A 451 8.05 31.26 -16.96
CA CYS A 451 8.03 29.79 -16.82
C CYS A 451 8.26 29.08 -18.16
N VAL A 452 9.37 29.42 -18.82
CA VAL A 452 9.72 28.93 -20.16
C VAL A 452 10.25 27.50 -20.15
N TYR A 453 9.93 26.77 -21.22
CA TYR A 453 10.39 25.40 -21.43
C TYR A 453 11.92 25.32 -21.49
N ASN A 454 12.50 24.34 -20.79
CA ASN A 454 13.93 24.06 -20.81
C ASN A 454 14.17 22.57 -21.15
N SER A 455 14.75 22.31 -22.33
CA SER A 455 15.07 20.96 -22.81
C SER A 455 16.12 20.23 -21.96
N GLU A 456 16.93 20.95 -21.18
CA GLU A 456 17.94 20.38 -20.30
C GLU A 456 17.34 19.72 -19.05
N ILE A 457 16.07 20.01 -18.74
CA ILE A 457 15.35 19.38 -17.62
C ILE A 457 14.76 18.06 -18.09
N SER A 458 15.63 17.12 -18.44
CA SER A 458 15.25 15.79 -18.92
C SER A 458 16.14 14.70 -18.33
N TYR A 459 15.61 13.48 -18.25
CA TYR A 459 16.44 12.31 -18.00
C TYR A 459 17.27 11.95 -19.23
N LEU A 460 18.50 11.49 -19.01
CA LEU A 460 19.31 10.90 -20.06
C LEU A 460 18.56 9.70 -20.68
N ARG A 461 18.31 9.73 -21.99
CA ARG A 461 17.48 8.76 -22.74
C ARG A 461 15.97 8.83 -22.47
N GLY A 462 15.49 9.84 -21.76
CA GLY A 462 14.06 10.16 -21.66
C GLY A 462 13.53 10.68 -22.99
N TRP A 463 12.25 10.43 -23.27
CA TRP A 463 11.62 10.83 -24.53
C TRP A 463 11.31 12.34 -24.56
N ASP A 464 10.94 12.93 -23.41
CA ASP A 464 10.60 14.34 -23.28
C ASP A 464 11.22 14.97 -22.01
N ALA A 465 11.47 16.28 -22.08
CA ALA A 465 11.82 17.09 -20.91
C ALA A 465 10.59 17.37 -20.04
N ALA A 466 10.84 17.78 -18.80
CA ALA A 466 9.78 18.16 -17.88
C ALA A 466 8.97 19.34 -18.45
N PRO A 467 7.63 19.21 -18.54
CA PRO A 467 6.80 20.26 -19.12
C PRO A 467 6.65 21.44 -18.14
N THR A 468 6.65 22.66 -18.67
CA THR A 468 6.39 23.89 -17.92
C THR A 468 4.94 24.33 -18.04
N ILE A 469 4.56 25.41 -17.35
CA ILE A 469 3.21 25.99 -17.44
C ILE A 469 2.85 26.33 -18.89
N LEU A 470 3.81 26.91 -19.63
CA LEU A 470 3.61 27.34 -21.02
C LEU A 470 3.45 26.19 -22.03
N ASN A 471 3.73 24.95 -21.65
CA ASN A 471 3.39 23.78 -22.47
C ASN A 471 1.88 23.51 -22.50
N TYR A 472 1.12 24.02 -21.53
CA TYR A 472 -0.30 23.74 -21.35
C TYR A 472 -1.21 24.94 -21.65
N ILE A 473 -0.68 26.15 -21.58
CA ILE A 473 -1.45 27.36 -21.82
C ILE A 473 -0.59 28.45 -22.44
N LYS A 474 -1.17 29.22 -23.35
CA LYS A 474 -0.55 30.42 -23.91
C LYS A 474 -0.84 31.62 -23.01
N VAL A 475 0.09 32.55 -22.88
CA VAL A 475 -0.06 33.73 -22.00
C VAL A 475 -1.28 34.56 -22.39
N GLU A 476 -1.55 34.70 -23.69
CA GLU A 476 -2.71 35.38 -24.24
C GLU A 476 -4.06 34.74 -23.89
N ASP A 477 -4.07 33.44 -23.58
CA ASP A 477 -5.29 32.69 -23.25
C ASP A 477 -5.70 32.87 -21.78
N ILE A 478 -4.81 33.39 -20.92
CA ILE A 478 -5.06 33.54 -19.47
C ILE A 478 -6.17 34.57 -19.22
N GLY A 479 -7.22 34.14 -18.51
CA GLY A 479 -8.35 35.01 -18.13
C GLY A 479 -9.27 35.43 -19.29
N THR A 480 -9.23 34.69 -20.41
CA THR A 480 -10.08 34.95 -21.60
C THR A 480 -11.52 34.48 -21.44
N LEU A 481 -11.77 33.49 -20.59
CA LEU A 481 -13.08 32.91 -20.30
C LEU A 481 -13.59 33.39 -18.92
N ASN A 482 -14.90 33.47 -18.74
CA ASN A 482 -15.52 33.94 -17.49
C ASN A 482 -15.28 33.00 -16.30
#